data_AF-A0A929Q1Q9-F1
#
_entry.id   AF-A0A929Q1Q9-F1
#
_cell.length_a   1.000
_cell.length_b   1.000
_cell.length_c   1.000
_cell.angle_alpha   90.00
_cell.angle_beta   90.00
_cell.angle_gamma   90.00
#
_symmetry.space_group_name_H-M   'P 1'
#
loop_
_entity.id
_entity.type
_entity.pdbx_description
1 polymer ?
#
loop_
_entity_poly.entity_id
_entity_poly.type
_entity_poly.pdbx_seq_one_letter_code
_entity_poly.pdbx_strand_id
1 'polypeptide(L)'
;MPRPVNASHRYVSGLVGLQTIDVAVVILYHLNVPRFCRRPAGRGRVFTLAGYLITANLMRSWDKNGNLDLSTFWLRRFRRLLPAVIHTLVSVLILTASLRKQDLGSTLAERSYGIYLWHMPVIAFMPHSWLEQHRFWASLITVVVSVLLAAASWSWVEDPIRKNGIVEPVRAWRRNQNERPFPTLVGAGAAVILAAIVSVGAVPAIVGSTPTSSAAPAMELDPSERPTAPAPTTETAAGDEQDTMSCTQVIHVGDSTSIGMFSPAMVDDPNETAFTTYLEYGAKDVRDSVFGARATTEGWSDPKTGSTYPSAIESVTQLKEMYPAEGTCWVFATGVNDAANISAGATAQYDERVEAMMDLLGNDALVLWPMVATNTNEGNTQRPKCFAAALARAFPASKDDEPSNEKTVGSGL
;
A
#
# COMPACT_ATOMS: atom_id res chain seq x y z
N MET A 1 28.78 -12.25 -17.24
CA MET A 1 28.25 -12.26 -18.63
C MET A 1 29.43 -12.36 -19.60
N PRO A 2 29.29 -13.06 -20.73
CA PRO A 2 30.37 -13.16 -21.72
C PRO A 2 30.60 -11.78 -22.36
N ARG A 3 31.88 -11.40 -22.53
CA ARG A 3 32.24 -10.20 -23.29
C ARG A 3 31.84 -10.38 -24.77
N PRO A 4 31.43 -9.31 -25.48
CA PRO A 4 31.12 -9.42 -26.90
C PRO A 4 32.36 -9.85 -27.67
N VAL A 5 32.17 -10.79 -28.60
CA VAL A 5 33.25 -11.42 -29.39
C VAL A 5 33.83 -10.49 -30.46
N ASN A 6 33.14 -9.39 -30.79
CA ASN A 6 33.57 -8.41 -31.81
C ASN A 6 33.65 -6.99 -31.26
N ALA A 7 34.72 -6.27 -31.63
CA ALA A 7 35.07 -4.91 -31.20
C ALA A 7 34.06 -3.80 -31.61
N SER A 8 33.04 -4.12 -32.43
CA SER A 8 32.02 -3.17 -32.88
C SER A 8 30.80 -3.07 -31.94
N HIS A 9 30.73 -3.87 -30.87
CA HIS A 9 29.63 -3.82 -29.92
C HIS A 9 30.03 -3.06 -28.65
N ARG A 10 29.56 -1.81 -28.53
CA ARG A 10 29.72 -1.00 -27.31
C ARG A 10 28.86 -1.61 -26.19
N TYR A 11 29.45 -2.51 -25.41
CA TYR A 11 28.85 -3.04 -24.19
C TYR A 11 28.83 -1.93 -23.14
N VAL A 12 27.64 -1.39 -22.86
CA VAL A 12 27.47 -0.33 -21.86
C VAL A 12 27.31 -0.99 -20.49
N SER A 13 28.44 -1.29 -19.84
CA SER A 13 28.49 -1.89 -18.50
C SER A 13 27.73 -1.06 -17.45
N GLY A 14 27.76 0.28 -17.57
CA GLY A 14 27.07 1.20 -16.66
C GLY A 14 25.56 0.98 -16.60
N LEU A 15 24.94 0.50 -17.68
CA LEU A 15 23.50 0.25 -17.73
C LEU A 15 23.09 -0.98 -16.90
N VAL A 16 23.94 -2.01 -16.88
CA VAL A 16 23.75 -3.19 -16.03
C VAL A 16 23.96 -2.86 -14.56
N GLY A 17 24.95 -1.99 -14.27
CA GLY A 17 25.17 -1.46 -12.91
C GLY A 17 23.94 -0.70 -12.40
N LEU A 18 23.38 0.19 -13.21
CA LEU A 18 22.18 0.94 -12.87
C LEU A 18 20.97 0.04 -12.61
N GLN A 19 20.74 -0.98 -13.45
CA GLN A 19 19.67 -1.95 -13.23
C GLN A 19 19.82 -2.73 -11.91
N THR A 20 21.05 -3.07 -11.55
CA THR A 20 21.34 -3.78 -10.30
C THR A 20 21.03 -2.90 -9.09
N ILE A 21 21.42 -1.62 -9.15
CA ILE A 21 21.10 -0.63 -8.12
C ILE A 21 19.59 -0.42 -8.02
N ASP A 22 18.89 -0.25 -9.15
CA ASP A 22 17.44 -0.06 -9.17
C ASP A 22 16.70 -1.25 -8.53
N VAL A 23 17.10 -2.49 -8.83
CA VAL A 23 16.52 -3.69 -8.21
C VAL A 23 16.82 -3.75 -6.71
N ALA A 24 18.05 -3.42 -6.29
CA ALA A 24 18.41 -3.38 -4.87
C ALA A 24 17.57 -2.36 -4.10
N VAL A 25 17.37 -1.16 -4.65
CA VAL A 25 16.51 -0.12 -4.06
C VAL A 25 15.06 -0.60 -3.97
N VAL A 26 14.56 -1.32 -4.98
CA VAL A 26 13.22 -1.93 -4.93
C VAL A 26 13.10 -2.96 -3.82
N ILE A 27 14.12 -3.81 -3.63
CA ILE A 27 14.13 -4.78 -2.53
C ILE A 27 14.15 -4.06 -1.18
N LEU A 28 15.01 -3.07 -0.99
CA LEU A 28 15.10 -2.30 0.27
C LEU A 28 13.79 -1.57 0.61
N TYR A 29 13.08 -1.07 -0.40
CA TYR A 29 11.73 -0.52 -0.24
C TYR A 29 10.74 -1.58 0.28
N HIS A 30 10.73 -2.80 -0.29
CA HIS A 30 9.84 -3.87 0.18
C HIS A 30 10.23 -4.40 1.56
N LEU A 31 11.49 -4.22 1.96
CA LEU A 31 11.99 -4.52 3.31
C LEU A 31 11.70 -3.38 4.32
N ASN A 32 11.00 -2.30 3.91
CA ASN A 32 10.64 -1.16 4.75
C ASN A 32 11.85 -0.48 5.44
N VAL A 33 13.00 -0.42 4.78
CA VAL A 33 14.16 0.29 5.34
C VAL A 33 13.86 1.80 5.38
N PRO A 34 13.98 2.50 6.54
CA PRO A 34 13.52 3.89 6.70
C PRO A 34 14.09 4.90 5.69
N ARG A 35 15.33 4.69 5.23
CA ARG A 35 15.98 5.54 4.23
C ARG A 35 15.48 5.31 2.79
N PHE A 36 14.72 4.25 2.56
CA PHE A 36 14.21 3.84 1.25
C PHE A 36 12.67 3.81 1.21
N CYS A 37 12.03 4.67 1.99
CA CYS A 37 10.56 4.79 2.10
C CYS A 37 9.88 5.39 0.86
N ARG A 38 10.62 6.00 -0.06
CA ARG A 38 10.06 6.56 -1.29
C ARG A 38 9.77 5.44 -2.29
N ARG A 39 8.56 5.42 -2.88
CA ARG A 39 8.21 4.46 -3.95
C ARG A 39 9.29 4.53 -5.03
N PRO A 40 10.04 3.45 -5.28
CA PRO A 40 11.21 3.52 -6.11
C PRO A 40 10.80 3.76 -7.56
N ALA A 41 11.17 4.92 -8.10
CA ALA A 41 11.14 5.21 -9.53
C ALA A 41 11.95 4.17 -10.36
N GLY A 42 12.78 3.35 -9.68
CA GLY A 42 13.52 2.24 -10.26
C GLY A 42 12.66 1.16 -10.90
N ARG A 43 11.42 0.90 -10.43
CA ARG A 43 10.52 -0.05 -11.12
C ARG A 43 10.27 0.38 -12.56
N GLY A 44 9.86 1.64 -12.77
CA GLY A 44 9.63 2.20 -14.10
C GLY A 44 10.88 2.20 -14.97
N ARG A 45 12.03 2.65 -14.41
CA ARG A 45 13.29 2.70 -15.16
C ARG A 45 13.76 1.32 -15.63
N VAL A 46 13.69 0.29 -14.79
CA VAL A 46 14.11 -1.07 -15.16
C VAL A 46 13.29 -1.59 -16.35
N PHE A 47 11.96 -1.45 -16.29
CA PHE A 47 11.07 -1.90 -17.37
C PHE A 47 11.23 -1.06 -18.64
N THR A 48 11.33 0.27 -18.53
CA THR A 48 11.52 1.18 -19.67
C THR A 48 12.86 0.93 -20.37
N LEU A 49 13.95 0.78 -19.61
CA LEU A 49 15.28 0.48 -20.15
C LEU A 49 15.33 -0.90 -20.79
N ALA A 50 14.69 -1.90 -20.19
CA ALA A 50 14.58 -3.23 -20.77
C ALA A 50 13.79 -3.19 -22.10
N GLY A 51 12.68 -2.46 -22.16
CA GLY A 51 11.90 -2.24 -23.37
C GLY A 51 12.73 -1.57 -24.47
N TYR A 52 13.38 -0.44 -24.16
CA TYR A 52 14.26 0.27 -25.09
C TYR A 52 15.35 -0.65 -25.68
N LEU A 53 16.03 -1.43 -24.84
CA LEU A 53 17.08 -2.35 -25.29
C LEU A 53 16.57 -3.50 -26.16
N ILE A 54 15.37 -4.02 -25.86
CA ILE A 54 14.73 -5.07 -26.66
C ILE A 54 14.39 -4.50 -28.04
N THR A 55 13.70 -3.36 -28.08
CA THR A 55 13.32 -2.70 -29.33
C THR A 55 14.53 -2.29 -30.15
N ALA A 56 15.58 -1.72 -29.53
CA ALA A 56 16.80 -1.32 -30.22
C ALA A 56 17.59 -2.51 -30.78
N ASN A 57 17.49 -3.70 -30.19
CA ASN A 57 18.10 -4.91 -30.76
C ASN A 57 17.27 -5.49 -31.91
N LEU A 58 15.95 -5.44 -31.81
CA LEU A 58 15.04 -5.88 -32.87
C LEU A 58 15.16 -4.98 -34.11
N MET A 59 15.18 -3.65 -33.95
CA MET A 59 15.41 -2.71 -35.05
C MET A 59 16.77 -2.95 -35.73
N ARG A 60 17.83 -3.18 -34.95
CA ARG A 60 19.15 -3.51 -35.54
C ARG A 60 19.18 -4.83 -36.30
N SER A 61 18.38 -5.81 -35.91
CA SER A 61 18.22 -7.05 -36.69
C SER A 61 17.51 -6.78 -38.01
N TRP A 62 16.48 -5.95 -37.97
CA TRP A 62 15.74 -5.52 -39.16
C TRP A 62 16.66 -4.79 -40.16
N ASP A 63 17.44 -3.82 -39.69
CA ASP A 63 18.35 -3.04 -40.55
C ASP A 63 19.44 -3.91 -41.20
N LYS A 64 19.90 -4.97 -40.53
CA LYS A 64 20.96 -5.85 -41.04
C LYS A 64 20.46 -6.98 -41.92
N ASN A 65 19.35 -7.60 -41.55
CA ASN A 65 18.91 -8.87 -42.13
C ASN A 65 17.56 -8.77 -42.87
N GLY A 66 16.90 -7.60 -42.85
CA GLY A 66 15.55 -7.40 -43.38
C GLY A 66 14.46 -8.14 -42.61
N ASN A 67 14.78 -8.73 -41.44
CA ASN A 67 13.86 -9.47 -40.60
C ASN A 67 14.16 -9.29 -39.11
N LEU A 68 13.17 -9.57 -38.25
CA LEU A 68 13.27 -9.37 -36.80
C LEU A 68 14.03 -10.48 -36.06
N ASP A 69 14.38 -11.59 -36.72
CA ASP A 69 15.12 -12.74 -36.16
C ASP A 69 14.66 -13.16 -34.74
N LEU A 70 13.33 -13.26 -34.54
CA LEU A 70 12.72 -13.49 -33.23
C LEU A 70 13.18 -14.80 -32.59
N SER A 71 13.38 -15.85 -33.38
CA SER A 71 13.84 -17.16 -32.90
C SER A 71 15.22 -17.05 -32.23
N THR A 72 16.17 -16.40 -32.88
CA THR A 72 17.53 -16.21 -32.35
C THR A 72 17.54 -15.23 -31.18
N PHE A 73 16.66 -14.22 -31.18
CA PHE A 73 16.44 -13.34 -30.03
C PHE A 73 16.00 -14.14 -28.80
N TRP A 74 14.94 -14.95 -28.92
CA TRP A 74 14.41 -15.75 -27.82
C TRP A 74 15.38 -16.85 -27.38
N LEU A 75 16.06 -17.53 -28.30
CA LEU A 75 17.07 -18.55 -27.99
C LEU A 75 18.24 -17.99 -27.17
N ARG A 76 18.74 -16.80 -27.53
CA ARG A 76 19.81 -16.13 -26.76
C ARG A 76 19.32 -15.75 -25.36
N ARG A 77 18.08 -15.25 -25.26
CA ARG A 77 17.47 -14.88 -23.98
C ARG A 77 17.24 -16.11 -23.10
N PHE A 78 16.73 -17.20 -23.68
CA PHE A 78 16.51 -18.47 -23.01
C PHE A 78 17.81 -19.04 -22.44
N ARG A 79 18.87 -19.19 -23.27
CA ARG A 79 20.19 -19.66 -22.81
C ARG A 79 20.81 -18.77 -21.73
N ARG A 80 20.44 -17.49 -21.68
CA ARG A 80 20.90 -16.56 -20.64
C ARG A 80 20.16 -16.71 -19.31
N LEU A 81 18.85 -16.96 -19.34
CA LEU A 81 18.01 -17.03 -18.13
C LEU A 81 17.93 -18.44 -17.53
N LEU A 82 18.02 -19.47 -18.37
CA LEU A 82 17.85 -20.87 -17.98
C LEU A 82 18.81 -21.32 -16.85
N PRO A 83 20.11 -20.97 -16.84
CA PRO A 83 21.01 -21.42 -15.78
C PRO A 83 20.61 -20.94 -14.38
N ALA A 84 20.12 -19.70 -14.27
CA ALA A 84 19.67 -19.13 -12.99
C ALA A 84 18.38 -19.80 -12.50
N VAL A 85 17.46 -20.09 -13.42
CA VAL A 85 16.21 -20.81 -13.11
C VAL A 85 16.52 -22.24 -12.66
N ILE A 86 17.36 -22.97 -13.40
CA ILE A 86 17.79 -24.33 -13.02
C ILE A 86 18.45 -24.32 -11.65
N HIS A 87 19.37 -23.39 -11.40
CA HIS A 87 20.03 -23.27 -10.10
C HIS A 87 19.02 -23.05 -8.97
N THR A 88 18.07 -22.13 -9.14
CA THR A 88 17.03 -21.85 -8.14
C THR A 88 16.17 -23.09 -7.86
N LEU A 89 15.72 -23.78 -8.91
CA LEU A 89 14.92 -25.00 -8.79
C LEU A 89 15.68 -26.12 -8.08
N VAL A 90 16.94 -26.34 -8.44
CA VAL A 90 17.79 -27.36 -7.80
C VAL A 90 18.04 -27.01 -6.34
N SER A 91 18.35 -25.76 -6.02
CA SER A 91 18.57 -25.30 -4.64
C SER A 91 17.32 -25.50 -3.77
N VAL A 92 16.14 -25.14 -4.27
CA VAL A 92 14.86 -25.38 -3.58
C VAL A 92 14.59 -26.88 -3.42
N LEU A 93 14.87 -27.69 -4.44
CA LEU A 93 14.69 -29.14 -4.38
C LEU A 93 15.61 -29.78 -3.32
N ILE A 94 16.89 -29.38 -3.29
CA ILE A 94 17.85 -29.86 -2.30
C ILE A 94 17.43 -29.43 -0.90
N LEU A 95 17.06 -28.16 -0.71
CA LEU A 95 16.61 -27.63 0.58
C LEU A 95 15.36 -28.34 1.08
N THR A 96 14.37 -28.54 0.20
CA THR A 96 13.14 -29.27 0.56
C THR A 96 13.40 -30.76 0.81
N ALA A 97 14.36 -31.39 0.11
CA ALA A 97 14.76 -32.76 0.38
C ALA A 97 15.55 -32.91 1.68
N SER A 98 16.42 -31.95 2.02
CA SER A 98 17.26 -31.98 3.22
C SER A 98 16.50 -31.66 4.51
N LEU A 99 15.38 -30.93 4.40
CA LEU A 99 14.50 -30.60 5.53
C LEU A 99 13.46 -31.70 5.83
N ARG A 100 13.35 -32.77 5.03
CA ARG A 100 12.38 -33.84 5.29
C ARG A 100 12.92 -34.88 6.29
N LYS A 101 12.57 -34.69 7.56
CA LYS A 101 12.22 -35.82 8.43
C LYS A 101 10.71 -36.02 8.38
N GLN A 102 10.31 -37.25 8.08
CA GLN A 102 8.96 -37.86 8.14
C GLN A 102 8.03 -37.68 6.93
N ASP A 103 7.57 -38.84 6.47
CA ASP A 103 6.54 -39.13 5.47
C ASP A 103 5.16 -38.60 5.93
N LEU A 104 4.94 -37.29 5.86
CA LEU A 104 3.61 -36.71 6.06
C LEU A 104 3.07 -36.12 4.74
N GLY A 105 2.23 -36.90 4.07
CA GLY A 105 1.15 -36.37 3.25
C GLY A 105 1.40 -36.24 1.75
N SER A 106 1.81 -37.32 1.06
CA SER A 106 1.77 -37.35 -0.42
C SER A 106 0.37 -36.98 -0.96
N THR A 107 -0.70 -37.37 -0.27
CA THR A 107 -2.08 -37.02 -0.62
C THR A 107 -2.47 -35.56 -0.34
N LEU A 108 -1.90 -34.93 0.68
CA LEU A 108 -2.18 -33.51 1.01
C LEU A 108 -1.39 -32.58 0.09
N ALA A 109 -0.13 -32.90 -0.21
CA ALA A 109 0.71 -32.14 -1.11
C ALA A 109 0.24 -32.23 -2.58
N GLU A 110 -0.27 -33.39 -3.02
CA GLU A 110 -0.85 -33.54 -4.36
C GLU A 110 -2.11 -32.69 -4.54
N ARG A 111 -2.89 -32.49 -3.46
CA ARG A 111 -4.17 -31.75 -3.50
C ARG A 111 -4.04 -30.29 -3.09
N SER A 112 -2.97 -29.90 -2.39
CA SER A 112 -2.76 -28.53 -1.91
C SER A 112 -2.62 -27.54 -3.07
N TYR A 113 -2.05 -27.97 -4.19
CA TYR A 113 -1.95 -27.13 -5.39
C TYR A 113 -3.34 -26.82 -5.98
N GLY A 114 -4.20 -27.83 -6.14
CA GLY A 114 -5.56 -27.64 -6.62
C GLY A 114 -6.38 -26.74 -5.68
N ILE A 115 -6.29 -26.96 -4.37
CA ILE A 115 -6.99 -26.13 -3.36
C ILE A 115 -6.50 -24.68 -3.42
N TYR A 116 -5.18 -24.47 -3.54
CA TYR A 116 -4.60 -23.14 -3.74
C TYR A 116 -5.03 -22.49 -5.06
N LEU A 117 -5.23 -23.24 -6.14
CA LEU A 117 -5.70 -22.64 -7.38
C LEU A 117 -7.17 -22.22 -7.28
N TRP A 118 -8.01 -23.04 -6.63
CA TRP A 118 -9.46 -22.79 -6.54
C TRP A 118 -9.88 -21.82 -5.43
N HIS A 119 -9.04 -21.53 -4.43
CA HIS A 119 -9.43 -20.54 -3.40
C HIS A 119 -9.51 -19.11 -3.93
N MET A 120 -8.63 -18.71 -4.85
CA MET A 120 -8.65 -17.34 -5.40
C MET A 120 -9.93 -17.04 -6.19
N PRO A 121 -10.40 -17.89 -7.13
CA PRO A 121 -11.70 -17.70 -7.78
C PRO A 121 -12.86 -17.66 -6.78
N VAL A 122 -12.87 -18.56 -5.80
CA VAL A 122 -13.96 -18.64 -4.81
C VAL A 122 -14.08 -17.34 -4.01
N ILE A 123 -12.95 -16.77 -3.58
CA ILE A 123 -12.92 -15.46 -2.91
C ILE A 123 -13.32 -14.34 -3.87
N ALA A 124 -12.80 -14.35 -5.11
CA ALA A 124 -13.04 -13.30 -6.09
C ALA A 124 -14.52 -13.18 -6.50
N PHE A 125 -15.27 -14.29 -6.52
CA PHE A 125 -16.70 -14.28 -6.83
C PHE A 125 -17.61 -14.00 -5.62
N MET A 126 -17.05 -13.89 -4.40
CA MET A 126 -17.83 -13.52 -3.22
C MET A 126 -17.91 -11.99 -3.07
N PRO A 127 -19.09 -11.42 -2.70
CA PRO A 127 -19.20 -10.00 -2.42
C PRO A 127 -18.29 -9.57 -1.27
N HIS A 128 -17.46 -8.54 -1.48
CA HIS A 128 -16.49 -8.07 -0.48
C HIS A 128 -17.17 -7.63 0.83
N SER A 129 -18.34 -6.98 0.74
CA SER A 129 -19.15 -6.56 1.89
C SER A 129 -19.62 -7.75 2.75
N TRP A 130 -19.90 -8.89 2.13
CA TRP A 130 -20.33 -10.10 2.83
C TRP A 130 -19.16 -10.82 3.51
N LEU A 131 -17.99 -10.85 2.84
CA LEU A 131 -16.74 -11.41 3.39
C LEU A 131 -16.32 -10.71 4.68
N GLU A 132 -16.43 -9.37 4.74
CA GLU A 132 -16.08 -8.60 5.94
C GLU A 132 -17.05 -8.82 7.09
N GLN A 133 -18.36 -8.90 6.80
CA GLN A 133 -19.40 -9.05 7.83
C GLN A 133 -19.43 -10.46 8.44
N HIS A 134 -19.10 -11.50 7.65
CA HIS A 134 -19.25 -12.91 8.06
C HIS A 134 -17.92 -13.67 8.01
N ARG A 135 -16.82 -13.08 8.50
CA ARG A 135 -15.44 -13.62 8.36
C ARG A 135 -15.29 -15.12 8.62
N PHE A 136 -15.91 -15.62 9.69
CA PHE A 136 -15.88 -17.05 10.04
C PHE A 136 -16.57 -17.91 8.97
N TRP A 137 -17.82 -17.59 8.62
CA TRP A 137 -18.59 -18.32 7.61
C TRP A 137 -17.99 -18.19 6.21
N ALA A 138 -17.47 -17.01 5.87
CA ALA A 138 -16.77 -16.76 4.63
C ALA A 138 -15.53 -17.65 4.49
N SER A 139 -14.72 -17.77 5.54
CA SER A 139 -13.55 -18.64 5.56
C SER A 139 -13.94 -20.11 5.46
N LEU A 140 -14.97 -20.53 6.20
CA LEU A 140 -15.48 -21.90 6.15
C LEU A 140 -15.99 -22.28 4.74
N ILE A 141 -16.82 -21.43 4.14
CA ILE A 141 -17.35 -21.64 2.79
C ILE A 141 -16.23 -21.65 1.76
N THR A 142 -15.27 -20.72 1.86
CA THR A 142 -14.10 -20.68 0.97
C THR A 142 -13.36 -22.00 1.01
N VAL A 143 -12.98 -22.48 2.19
CA VAL A 143 -12.25 -23.74 2.34
C VAL A 143 -13.04 -24.92 1.79
N VAL A 144 -14.31 -25.04 2.15
CA VAL A 144 -15.16 -26.16 1.71
C VAL A 144 -15.33 -26.16 0.19
N VAL A 145 -15.68 -25.03 -0.41
CA VAL A 145 -15.91 -24.92 -1.86
C VAL A 145 -14.60 -25.13 -2.63
N SER A 146 -13.48 -24.57 -2.17
CA SER A 146 -12.18 -24.79 -2.81
C SER A 146 -11.72 -26.24 -2.75
N VAL A 147 -11.96 -26.94 -1.65
CA VAL A 147 -11.66 -28.39 -1.53
C VAL A 147 -12.54 -29.20 -2.47
N LEU A 148 -13.83 -28.90 -2.57
CA LEU A 148 -14.76 -29.60 -3.48
C LEU A 148 -14.40 -29.36 -4.95
N LEU A 149 -14.09 -28.13 -5.33
CA LEU A 149 -13.66 -27.79 -6.69
C LEU A 149 -12.31 -28.41 -7.03
N ALA A 150 -11.35 -28.41 -6.10
CA ALA A 150 -10.08 -29.08 -6.28
C ALA A 150 -10.25 -30.60 -6.43
N ALA A 151 -11.12 -31.24 -5.65
CA ALA A 151 -11.41 -32.66 -5.78
C ALA A 151 -12.07 -33.01 -7.12
N ALA A 152 -13.02 -32.17 -7.57
CA ALA A 152 -13.66 -32.32 -8.88
C ALA A 152 -12.65 -32.15 -10.02
N SER A 153 -11.84 -31.08 -10.00
CA SER A 153 -10.74 -30.82 -10.93
C SER A 153 -9.77 -31.99 -11.01
N TRP A 154 -9.36 -32.52 -9.85
CA TRP A 154 -8.47 -33.66 -9.77
C TRP A 154 -9.04 -34.89 -10.47
N SER A 155 -10.30 -35.22 -10.20
CA SER A 155 -10.94 -36.42 -10.74
C SER A 155 -11.27 -36.33 -12.24
N TRP A 156 -11.63 -35.14 -12.74
CA TRP A 156 -12.13 -34.97 -14.11
C TRP A 156 -11.10 -34.42 -15.08
N VAL A 157 -10.06 -33.76 -14.59
CA VAL A 157 -9.06 -33.09 -15.43
C VAL A 157 -7.66 -33.61 -15.12
N GLU A 158 -7.22 -33.53 -13.87
CA GLU A 158 -5.80 -33.73 -13.55
C GLU A 158 -5.37 -35.21 -13.55
N ASP A 159 -6.13 -36.11 -12.91
CA ASP A 159 -5.79 -37.55 -12.86
C ASP A 159 -5.89 -38.25 -14.24
N PRO A 160 -6.90 -37.96 -15.11
CA PRO A 160 -6.93 -38.47 -16.48
C PRO A 160 -5.73 -38.03 -17.32
N ILE A 161 -5.30 -36.77 -17.19
CA ILE A 161 -4.13 -36.22 -17.90
C ILE A 161 -2.84 -36.81 -17.33
N ARG A 162 -2.74 -36.99 -16.01
CA ARG A 162 -1.57 -37.57 -15.35
C ARG A 162 -1.34 -39.03 -15.75
N LYS A 163 -2.41 -39.82 -15.90
CA LYS A 163 -2.33 -41.24 -16.24
C LYS A 163 -2.17 -41.51 -17.75
N ASN A 164 -2.89 -40.75 -18.59
CA ASN A 164 -2.98 -41.05 -20.04
C ASN A 164 -2.27 -39.98 -20.92
N GLY A 165 -1.63 -39.00 -20.30
CA GLY A 165 -1.08 -37.84 -21.01
C GLY A 165 -2.15 -36.92 -21.60
N ILE A 166 -1.75 -35.85 -22.28
CA ILE A 166 -2.69 -34.87 -22.88
C ILE A 166 -3.27 -35.40 -24.20
N VAL A 167 -2.59 -36.33 -24.88
CA VAL A 167 -2.88 -36.69 -26.27
C VAL A 167 -4.06 -37.67 -26.40
N GLU A 168 -4.18 -38.65 -25.51
CA GLU A 168 -5.27 -39.64 -25.56
C GLU A 168 -6.65 -39.06 -25.19
N PRO A 169 -6.82 -38.25 -24.13
CA PRO A 169 -8.10 -37.61 -23.82
C PRO A 169 -8.58 -36.69 -24.95
N VAL A 170 -7.65 -35.94 -25.56
CA VAL A 170 -7.94 -35.03 -26.68
C VAL A 170 -8.28 -35.81 -27.96
N ARG A 171 -7.60 -36.93 -28.25
CA ARG A 171 -7.92 -37.81 -29.38
C ARG A 171 -9.25 -38.53 -29.19
N ALA A 172 -9.55 -39.00 -27.98
CA ALA A 172 -10.84 -39.61 -27.63
C ALA A 172 -11.98 -38.59 -27.76
N TRP A 173 -11.79 -37.35 -27.29
CA TRP A 173 -12.72 -36.24 -27.48
C TRP A 173 -12.95 -35.91 -28.96
N ARG A 174 -11.87 -35.82 -29.76
CA ARG A 174 -11.95 -35.55 -31.20
C ARG A 174 -12.64 -36.67 -31.98
N ARG A 175 -12.53 -37.92 -31.54
CA ARG A 175 -13.15 -39.08 -32.17
C ARG A 175 -14.65 -39.22 -31.85
N ASN A 176 -15.10 -38.63 -30.73
CA ASN A 176 -16.50 -38.67 -30.28
C ASN A 176 -17.34 -37.41 -30.64
N GLN A 177 -16.82 -36.49 -31.46
CA GLN A 177 -17.57 -35.29 -31.88
C GLN A 177 -18.80 -35.58 -32.75
N ASN A 178 -18.92 -36.79 -33.29
CA ASN A 178 -20.00 -37.14 -34.22
C ASN A 178 -21.27 -37.73 -33.57
N GLU A 179 -21.27 -38.04 -32.27
CA GLU A 179 -22.43 -38.67 -31.61
C GLU A 179 -23.00 -37.92 -30.41
N ARG A 180 -22.36 -36.86 -29.93
CA ARG A 180 -22.95 -36.01 -28.87
C ARG A 180 -22.63 -34.54 -29.13
N PRO A 181 -23.64 -33.66 -29.25
CA PRO A 181 -23.37 -32.23 -29.21
C PRO A 181 -22.66 -31.96 -27.87
N PHE A 182 -21.58 -31.19 -27.94
CA PHE A 182 -20.85 -30.66 -26.78
C PHE A 182 -21.86 -30.35 -25.66
N PRO A 183 -21.70 -30.84 -24.41
CA PRO A 183 -22.58 -30.36 -23.36
C PRO A 183 -22.34 -28.85 -23.32
N THR A 184 -23.36 -28.09 -23.71
CA THR A 184 -23.34 -26.63 -23.86
C THR A 184 -22.78 -25.96 -22.59
N LEU A 185 -22.86 -26.67 -21.46
CA LEU A 185 -22.24 -26.42 -20.16
C LEU A 185 -20.71 -26.23 -20.17
N VAL A 186 -19.91 -27.00 -20.93
CA VAL A 186 -18.44 -26.90 -20.91
C VAL A 186 -17.95 -25.71 -21.73
N GLY A 187 -18.67 -25.40 -22.82
CA GLY A 187 -18.38 -24.25 -23.68
C GLY A 187 -18.83 -22.95 -23.03
N ALA A 188 -20.00 -22.98 -22.40
CA ALA A 188 -20.45 -21.91 -21.51
C ALA A 188 -19.51 -21.74 -20.32
N GLY A 189 -19.01 -22.82 -19.72
CA GLY A 189 -18.04 -22.77 -18.62
C GLY A 189 -16.71 -22.11 -19.01
N ALA A 190 -16.13 -22.49 -20.15
CA ALA A 190 -14.91 -21.87 -20.66
C ALA A 190 -15.12 -20.40 -21.04
N ALA A 191 -16.27 -20.05 -21.60
CA ALA A 191 -16.63 -18.66 -21.93
C ALA A 191 -16.90 -17.81 -20.68
N VAL A 192 -17.53 -18.37 -19.64
CA VAL A 192 -17.76 -17.73 -18.34
C VAL A 192 -16.44 -17.54 -17.59
N ILE A 193 -15.53 -18.53 -17.64
CA ILE A 193 -14.18 -18.42 -17.05
C ILE A 193 -13.36 -17.37 -17.79
N LEU A 194 -13.36 -17.35 -19.12
CA LEU A 194 -12.69 -16.31 -19.91
C LEU A 194 -13.30 -14.92 -19.67
N ALA A 195 -14.62 -14.80 -19.64
CA ALA A 195 -15.30 -13.56 -19.33
C ALA A 195 -14.99 -13.09 -17.90
N ALA A 196 -14.91 -14.00 -16.93
CA ALA A 196 -14.51 -13.67 -15.55
C ALA A 196 -13.03 -13.27 -15.45
N ILE A 197 -12.12 -13.95 -16.16
CA ILE A 197 -10.70 -13.56 -16.22
C ILE A 197 -10.53 -12.18 -16.87
N VAL A 198 -11.28 -11.91 -17.94
CA VAL A 198 -11.30 -10.59 -18.59
C VAL A 198 -11.92 -9.54 -17.66
N SER A 199 -12.97 -9.88 -16.90
CA SER A 199 -13.59 -8.98 -15.92
C SER A 199 -12.61 -8.65 -14.79
N VAL A 200 -11.95 -9.66 -14.21
CA VAL A 200 -10.93 -9.48 -13.14
C VAL A 200 -9.70 -8.71 -13.65
N GLY A 201 -9.31 -8.91 -14.91
CA GLY A 201 -8.19 -8.19 -15.54
C GLY A 201 -8.52 -6.77 -16.00
N ALA A 202 -9.78 -6.45 -16.30
CA ALA A 202 -10.22 -5.14 -16.81
C ALA A 202 -10.68 -4.16 -15.72
N VAL A 203 -11.04 -4.66 -14.52
CA VAL A 203 -11.52 -3.81 -13.42
C VAL A 203 -10.51 -2.74 -12.96
N PRO A 204 -9.18 -2.97 -12.88
CA PRO A 204 -8.26 -1.92 -12.45
C PRO A 204 -8.04 -0.81 -13.49
N ALA A 205 -8.42 -1.04 -14.76
CA ALA A 205 -8.12 -0.12 -15.86
C ALA A 205 -9.31 0.78 -16.26
N ILE A 206 -10.55 0.39 -15.94
CA ILE A 206 -11.77 1.09 -16.37
C ILE A 206 -12.38 1.91 -15.22
N VAL A 207 -12.17 1.48 -13.98
CA VAL A 207 -12.58 2.24 -12.79
C VAL A 207 -11.30 2.80 -12.20
N GLY A 208 -11.14 4.13 -12.19
CA GLY A 208 -10.13 4.77 -11.37
C GLY A 208 -10.38 4.31 -9.95
N SER A 209 -9.60 3.33 -9.48
CA SER A 209 -9.76 2.76 -8.16
C SER A 209 -9.36 3.83 -7.17
N THR A 210 -10.34 4.59 -6.67
CA THR A 210 -10.24 5.15 -5.34
C THR A 210 -9.99 3.96 -4.42
N PRO A 211 -8.82 3.87 -3.76
CA PRO A 211 -8.58 2.78 -2.83
C PRO A 211 -9.64 2.91 -1.75
N THR A 212 -10.59 1.97 -1.71
CA THR A 212 -11.53 1.87 -0.60
C THR A 212 -10.69 1.46 0.61
N SER A 213 -10.28 2.48 1.36
CA SER A 213 -9.69 2.33 2.68
C SER A 213 -10.63 1.45 3.51
N SER A 214 -10.06 0.44 4.18
CA SER A 214 -10.76 -0.36 5.18
C SER A 214 -11.06 0.55 6.37
N ALA A 215 -12.13 1.32 6.29
CA ALA A 215 -12.50 2.28 7.30
C ALA A 215 -13.68 1.74 8.12
N ALA A 216 -13.49 1.66 9.43
CA ALA A 216 -14.59 1.81 10.38
C ALA A 216 -15.41 3.07 10.02
N PRO A 217 -16.70 3.17 10.37
CA PRO A 217 -17.46 4.41 10.15
C PRO A 217 -16.65 5.60 10.67
N ALA A 218 -16.48 6.65 9.87
CA ALA A 218 -15.75 7.82 10.32
C ALA A 218 -16.49 8.41 11.52
N MET A 219 -15.82 8.40 12.67
CA MET A 219 -16.26 9.22 13.79
C MET A 219 -15.92 10.66 13.44
N GLU A 220 -16.92 11.53 13.47
CA GLU A 220 -16.73 12.97 13.59
C GLU A 220 -16.75 13.29 15.09
N LEU A 221 -15.89 14.21 15.54
CA LEU A 221 -15.93 14.66 16.92
C LEU A 221 -17.29 15.30 17.17
N ASP A 222 -18.07 14.79 18.14
CA ASP A 222 -19.37 15.38 18.46
C ASP A 222 -19.15 16.82 18.94
N PRO A 223 -19.77 17.84 18.30
CA PRO A 223 -19.64 19.22 18.73
C PRO A 223 -20.03 19.46 20.20
N SER A 224 -20.87 18.58 20.79
CA SER A 224 -21.28 18.63 22.20
C SER A 224 -20.25 18.01 23.16
N GLU A 225 -19.32 17.19 22.66
CA GLU A 225 -18.19 16.66 23.42
C GLU A 225 -16.97 17.61 23.40
N ARG A 226 -17.03 18.71 22.63
CA ARG A 226 -15.98 19.73 22.65
C ARG A 226 -15.92 20.40 24.03
N PRO A 227 -14.74 20.47 24.66
CA PRO A 227 -14.56 21.24 25.88
C PRO A 227 -14.97 22.69 25.63
N THR A 228 -15.83 23.23 26.48
CA THR A 228 -16.19 24.65 26.41
C THR A 228 -15.04 25.46 26.99
N ALA A 229 -14.55 26.47 26.27
CA ALA A 229 -13.54 27.38 26.81
C ALA A 229 -14.00 27.91 28.17
N PRO A 230 -13.18 27.82 29.24
CA PRO A 230 -13.51 28.45 30.51
C PRO A 230 -13.71 29.95 30.27
N ALA A 231 -14.73 30.55 30.91
CA ALA A 231 -14.83 32.00 30.97
C ALA A 231 -13.52 32.55 31.56
N PRO A 232 -12.97 33.67 31.07
CA PRO A 232 -11.68 34.18 31.53
C PRO A 232 -11.79 34.55 33.02
N THR A 233 -11.30 33.66 33.89
CA THR A 233 -11.16 33.93 35.32
C THR A 233 -9.92 34.78 35.52
N THR A 234 -10.11 35.96 36.10
CA THR A 234 -9.08 36.99 36.35
C THR A 234 -8.10 36.62 37.47
N GLU A 235 -7.83 35.34 37.69
CA GLU A 235 -6.82 34.90 38.66
C GLU A 235 -5.57 34.43 37.91
N THR A 236 -4.77 35.41 37.51
CA THR A 236 -3.35 35.21 37.24
C THR A 236 -2.68 34.79 38.55
N ALA A 237 -2.53 33.48 38.75
CA ALA A 237 -1.59 32.98 39.73
C ALA A 237 -0.17 33.24 39.18
N ALA A 238 0.54 34.15 39.84
CA ALA A 238 1.96 34.35 39.63
C ALA A 238 2.72 33.07 40.02
N GLY A 239 3.40 32.44 39.07
CA GLY A 239 4.25 31.28 39.32
C GLY A 239 4.92 30.77 38.03
N ASP A 240 6.24 30.95 37.97
CA ASP A 240 7.22 30.51 36.96
C ASP A 240 7.13 31.10 35.54
N GLU A 241 8.32 31.34 34.95
CA GLU A 241 8.51 31.56 33.51
C GLU A 241 8.03 30.31 32.77
N GLN A 242 6.72 30.16 32.61
CA GLN A 242 6.13 29.13 31.78
C GLN A 242 6.43 29.52 30.33
N ASP A 243 7.12 28.64 29.59
CA ASP A 243 7.32 28.78 28.15
C ASP A 243 5.94 28.81 27.48
N THR A 244 5.41 29.99 27.24
CA THR A 244 4.13 30.20 26.55
C THR A 244 4.36 30.14 25.04
N MET A 245 3.42 29.56 24.31
CA MET A 245 3.48 29.53 22.85
C MET A 245 3.47 30.95 22.28
N SER A 246 4.13 31.12 21.14
CA SER A 246 4.18 32.43 20.44
C SER A 246 2.84 32.84 19.80
N CYS A 247 1.90 31.92 19.67
CA CYS A 247 0.61 32.10 19.01
C CYS A 247 -0.53 32.46 19.97
N THR A 248 -1.52 33.20 19.46
CA THR A 248 -2.75 33.50 20.20
C THR A 248 -3.96 32.71 19.69
N GLN A 249 -3.85 32.12 18.50
CA GLN A 249 -4.83 31.22 17.92
C GLN A 249 -4.17 29.90 17.53
N VAL A 250 -4.86 28.79 17.78
CA VAL A 250 -4.45 27.44 17.35
C VAL A 250 -5.52 26.85 16.44
N ILE A 251 -5.11 26.38 15.25
CA ILE A 251 -5.96 25.63 14.33
C ILE A 251 -5.44 24.19 14.25
N HIS A 252 -6.19 23.26 14.82
CA HIS A 252 -5.87 21.83 14.85
C HIS A 252 -6.63 21.09 13.75
N VAL A 253 -5.91 20.48 12.80
CA VAL A 253 -6.47 19.63 11.76
C VAL A 253 -5.97 18.19 11.95
N GLY A 254 -6.89 17.28 12.30
CA GLY A 254 -6.53 15.96 12.82
C GLY A 254 -7.34 14.79 12.30
N ASP A 255 -6.82 13.58 12.50
CA ASP A 255 -7.49 12.31 12.20
C ASP A 255 -8.14 11.67 13.45
N SER A 256 -8.41 10.36 13.42
CA SER A 256 -8.99 9.62 14.55
C SER A 256 -8.15 9.71 15.83
N THR A 257 -6.84 9.89 15.73
CA THR A 257 -5.98 10.08 16.90
C THR A 257 -6.29 11.38 17.64
N SER A 258 -6.62 12.45 16.91
CA SER A 258 -7.05 13.72 17.49
C SER A 258 -8.41 13.65 18.15
N ILE A 259 -9.31 12.76 17.71
CA ILE A 259 -10.60 12.57 18.39
C ILE A 259 -10.35 12.15 19.84
N GLY A 260 -9.42 11.21 20.04
CA GLY A 260 -8.98 10.79 21.37
C GLY A 260 -8.43 11.94 22.21
N MET A 261 -7.58 12.77 21.62
CA MET A 261 -6.92 13.88 22.33
C MET A 261 -7.88 15.00 22.77
N PHE A 262 -8.99 15.19 22.06
CA PHE A 262 -9.97 16.24 22.39
C PHE A 262 -11.12 15.74 23.25
N SER A 263 -11.31 14.42 23.37
CA SER A 263 -12.40 13.83 24.14
C SER A 263 -11.98 13.56 25.59
N PRO A 264 -12.63 14.17 26.61
CA PRO A 264 -12.35 13.90 28.02
C PRO A 264 -12.53 12.43 28.42
N ALA A 265 -13.29 11.65 27.64
CA ALA A 265 -13.53 10.23 27.88
C ALA A 265 -12.40 9.30 27.37
N MET A 266 -11.49 9.83 26.55
CA MET A 266 -10.43 9.05 25.90
C MET A 266 -9.01 9.44 26.32
N VAL A 267 -8.86 10.48 27.15
CA VAL A 267 -7.60 10.89 27.78
C VAL A 267 -7.50 10.32 29.20
N ASP A 268 -6.28 10.16 29.70
CA ASP A 268 -6.02 9.60 31.04
C ASP A 268 -6.54 10.53 32.15
N ASP A 269 -6.34 11.85 32.01
CA ASP A 269 -6.96 12.88 32.84
C ASP A 269 -7.97 13.69 32.00
N PRO A 270 -9.27 13.67 32.33
CA PRO A 270 -10.30 14.44 31.63
C PRO A 270 -10.05 15.96 31.56
N ASN A 271 -9.19 16.51 32.42
CA ASN A 271 -8.81 17.93 32.42
C ASN A 271 -7.59 18.23 31.53
N GLU A 272 -6.86 17.21 31.05
CA GLU A 272 -5.69 17.33 30.19
C GLU A 272 -6.02 16.88 28.76
N THR A 273 -7.00 17.55 28.16
CA THR A 273 -7.30 17.41 26.71
C THR A 273 -6.36 18.31 25.89
N ALA A 274 -6.17 18.02 24.61
CA ALA A 274 -5.43 18.90 23.71
C ALA A 274 -5.97 20.34 23.71
N PHE A 275 -7.29 20.50 23.82
CA PHE A 275 -7.92 21.81 23.92
C PHE A 275 -7.48 22.57 25.19
N THR A 276 -7.54 21.92 26.35
CA THR A 276 -7.15 22.55 27.63
C THR A 276 -5.66 22.82 27.68
N THR A 277 -4.82 21.92 27.14
CA THR A 277 -3.38 22.15 26.99
C THR A 277 -3.11 23.38 26.11
N TYR A 278 -3.77 23.54 24.96
CA TYR A 278 -3.54 24.74 24.13
C TYR A 278 -3.88 26.04 24.87
N LEU A 279 -4.95 26.06 25.67
CA LEU A 279 -5.31 27.22 26.49
C LEU A 279 -4.28 27.48 27.59
N GLU A 280 -3.82 26.44 28.27
CA GLU A 280 -2.79 26.53 29.33
C GLU A 280 -1.51 27.19 28.82
N TYR A 281 -1.09 26.83 27.60
CA TYR A 281 0.13 27.35 26.98
C TYR A 281 -0.05 28.70 26.26
N GLY A 282 -1.21 29.37 26.38
CA GLY A 282 -1.40 30.76 25.96
C GLY A 282 -2.33 30.99 24.75
N ALA A 283 -2.92 29.94 24.17
CA ALA A 283 -3.92 30.12 23.12
C ALA A 283 -5.19 30.80 23.68
N LYS A 284 -5.73 31.77 22.96
CA LYS A 284 -6.98 32.46 23.29
C LYS A 284 -8.16 31.97 22.47
N ASP A 285 -7.89 31.43 21.28
CA ASP A 285 -8.88 30.82 20.39
C ASP A 285 -8.33 29.50 19.86
N VAL A 286 -9.09 28.42 20.03
CA VAL A 286 -8.71 27.08 19.56
C VAL A 286 -9.80 26.59 18.62
N ARG A 287 -9.41 26.28 17.38
CA ARG A 287 -10.29 25.75 16.34
C ARG A 287 -9.85 24.35 15.99
N ASP A 288 -10.80 23.42 15.96
CA ASP A 288 -10.56 22.05 15.53
C ASP A 288 -11.31 21.76 14.22
N SER A 289 -10.63 20.99 13.37
CA SER A 289 -11.27 20.24 12.31
C SER A 289 -10.75 18.83 12.47
N VAL A 290 -11.57 17.88 12.93
CA VAL A 290 -11.12 16.52 13.27
C VAL A 290 -12.12 15.48 12.76
N PHE A 291 -11.64 14.53 11.95
CA PHE A 291 -12.45 13.44 11.40
C PHE A 291 -11.68 12.12 11.41
N GLY A 292 -12.33 11.02 11.81
CA GLY A 292 -11.65 9.76 12.08
C GLY A 292 -10.89 9.16 10.89
N ALA A 293 -11.47 9.30 9.68
CA ALA A 293 -10.93 8.76 8.44
C ALA A 293 -10.03 9.75 7.67
N ARG A 294 -9.67 10.90 8.24
CA ARG A 294 -8.92 11.95 7.52
C ARG A 294 -7.53 11.49 7.13
N ALA A 295 -7.15 11.73 5.88
CA ALA A 295 -5.78 11.71 5.39
C ALA A 295 -5.35 13.11 4.91
N THR A 296 -4.06 13.30 4.64
CA THR A 296 -3.51 14.59 4.21
C THR A 296 -4.11 15.05 2.87
N THR A 297 -4.08 14.17 1.86
CA THR A 297 -4.49 14.50 0.48
C THR A 297 -5.83 13.90 0.05
N GLU A 298 -6.27 12.79 0.66
CA GLU A 298 -7.55 12.16 0.29
C GLU A 298 -8.67 12.55 1.25
N GLY A 299 -9.80 12.96 0.69
CA GLY A 299 -11.08 12.97 1.38
C GLY A 299 -11.67 11.55 1.47
N TRP A 300 -12.71 11.40 2.28
CA TRP A 300 -13.40 10.13 2.47
C TRP A 300 -14.90 10.31 2.32
N SER A 301 -15.55 9.42 1.56
CA SER A 301 -17.01 9.36 1.46
C SER A 301 -17.49 8.06 2.09
N ASP A 302 -18.42 8.16 3.03
CA ASP A 302 -19.03 7.01 3.68
C ASP A 302 -20.01 6.32 2.71
N PRO A 303 -19.74 5.07 2.28
CA PRO A 303 -20.64 4.36 1.39
C PRO A 303 -21.97 3.96 2.04
N LYS A 304 -22.08 3.99 3.38
CA LYS A 304 -23.30 3.63 4.12
C LYS A 304 -24.18 4.83 4.41
N THR A 305 -23.60 5.96 4.77
CA THR A 305 -24.35 7.18 5.16
C THR A 305 -24.42 8.21 4.04
N GLY A 306 -23.53 8.14 3.04
CA GLY A 306 -23.42 9.14 1.96
C GLY A 306 -22.69 10.42 2.37
N SER A 307 -22.30 10.55 3.64
CA SER A 307 -21.53 11.69 4.14
C SER A 307 -20.16 11.77 3.49
N THR A 308 -19.72 12.99 3.15
CA THR A 308 -18.40 13.23 2.55
C THR A 308 -17.59 14.13 3.46
N TYR A 309 -16.36 13.69 3.73
CA TYR A 309 -15.42 14.31 4.64
C TYR A 309 -14.21 14.81 3.84
N PRO A 310 -13.82 16.08 4.00
CA PRO A 310 -12.70 16.65 3.27
C PRO A 310 -11.35 16.10 3.76
N SER A 311 -10.38 16.10 2.86
CA SER A 311 -8.96 15.90 3.20
C SER A 311 -8.45 16.99 4.15
N ALA A 312 -7.26 16.79 4.74
CA ALA A 312 -6.61 17.82 5.53
C ALA A 312 -6.33 19.07 4.69
N ILE A 313 -5.80 18.91 3.47
CA ILE A 313 -5.50 20.02 2.55
C ILE A 313 -6.74 20.85 2.21
N GLU A 314 -7.87 20.20 1.93
CA GLU A 314 -9.14 20.90 1.67
C GLU A 314 -9.62 21.67 2.90
N SER A 315 -9.48 21.06 4.09
CA SER A 315 -9.86 21.72 5.35
C SER A 315 -8.98 22.94 5.63
N VAL A 316 -7.66 22.82 5.43
CA VAL A 316 -6.71 23.92 5.63
C VAL A 316 -6.96 25.04 4.63
N THR A 317 -7.24 24.70 3.36
CA THR A 317 -7.58 25.71 2.34
C THR A 317 -8.76 26.56 2.80
N GLN A 318 -9.83 25.93 3.28
CA GLN A 318 -11.03 26.64 3.76
C GLN A 318 -10.75 27.46 5.04
N LEU A 319 -10.03 26.89 6.01
CA LEU A 319 -9.75 27.55 7.28
C LEU A 319 -8.81 28.76 7.09
N LYS A 320 -7.85 28.67 6.16
CA LYS A 320 -6.93 29.77 5.85
C LYS A 320 -7.64 30.98 5.23
N GLU A 321 -8.75 30.77 4.54
CA GLU A 321 -9.60 31.86 4.02
C GLU A 321 -10.46 32.50 5.12
N MET A 322 -10.79 31.73 6.17
CA MET A 322 -11.71 32.15 7.23
C MET A 322 -11.02 32.87 8.39
N TYR A 323 -9.75 32.55 8.66
CA TYR A 323 -9.02 33.00 9.84
C TYR A 323 -7.73 33.76 9.47
N PRO A 324 -7.33 34.77 10.26
CA PRO A 324 -6.12 35.53 10.00
C PRO A 324 -4.87 34.64 10.13
N ALA A 325 -3.85 34.91 9.31
CA ALA A 325 -2.57 34.22 9.40
C ALA A 325 -1.70 34.70 10.58
N GLU A 326 -1.84 35.97 10.96
CA GLU A 326 -1.04 36.58 12.02
C GLU A 326 -1.46 36.05 13.40
N GLY A 327 -0.48 35.51 14.15
CA GLY A 327 -0.71 34.96 15.48
C GLY A 327 -1.34 33.55 15.49
N THR A 328 -1.38 32.86 14.35
CA THR A 328 -1.99 31.53 14.20
C THR A 328 -0.94 30.44 14.12
N CYS A 329 -1.07 29.45 15.01
CA CYS A 329 -0.31 28.20 14.98
C CYS A 329 -1.15 27.09 14.34
N TRP A 330 -0.57 26.37 13.40
CA TRP A 330 -1.19 25.23 12.75
C TRP A 330 -0.72 23.93 13.38
N VAL A 331 -1.65 23.07 13.77
CA VAL A 331 -1.34 21.72 14.24
C VAL A 331 -1.90 20.70 13.27
N PHE A 332 -1.04 19.87 12.67
CA PHE A 332 -1.45 18.78 11.78
C PHE A 332 -1.23 17.44 12.44
N ALA A 333 -2.31 16.80 12.86
CA ALA A 333 -2.28 15.46 13.45
C ALA A 333 -2.82 14.44 12.44
N THR A 334 -2.07 14.28 11.36
CA THR A 334 -2.33 13.30 10.28
C THR A 334 -1.06 12.50 9.98
N GLY A 335 -1.22 11.34 9.33
CA GLY A 335 -0.11 10.49 8.93
C GLY A 335 -0.38 8.99 9.12
N VAL A 336 -1.28 8.61 10.03
CA VAL A 336 -1.70 7.21 10.22
C VAL A 336 -2.47 6.73 8.99
N ASN A 337 -3.53 7.46 8.64
CA ASN A 337 -4.37 7.17 7.48
C ASN A 337 -3.60 7.36 6.16
N ASP A 338 -2.66 8.31 6.10
CA ASP A 338 -1.77 8.48 4.95
C ASP A 338 -0.91 7.25 4.68
N ALA A 339 -0.32 6.67 5.73
CA ALA A 339 0.46 5.45 5.63
C ALA A 339 -0.41 4.26 5.14
N ALA A 340 -1.68 4.21 5.54
CA ALA A 340 -2.63 3.23 5.04
C ALA A 340 -2.97 3.47 3.56
N ASN A 341 -3.33 4.69 3.17
CA ASN A 341 -3.69 5.05 1.79
C ASN A 341 -2.55 4.81 0.80
N ILE A 342 -1.32 5.24 1.14
CA ILE A 342 -0.12 4.99 0.32
C ILE A 342 0.04 3.49 0.05
N SER A 343 -0.25 2.67 1.05
CA SER A 343 -0.12 1.23 0.89
C SER A 343 -1.24 0.55 0.13
N ALA A 344 -2.44 1.12 0.19
CA ALA A 344 -3.56 0.73 -0.66
C ALA A 344 -3.35 1.19 -2.12
N GLY A 345 -2.28 1.91 -2.41
CA GLY A 345 -1.87 2.29 -3.75
C GLY A 345 -2.08 3.76 -4.10
N ALA A 346 -2.26 4.64 -3.10
CA ALA A 346 -2.39 6.07 -3.36
C ALA A 346 -1.21 6.62 -4.19
N THR A 347 -1.53 7.61 -5.01
CA THR A 347 -0.61 8.24 -5.95
C THR A 347 0.41 9.12 -5.23
N ALA A 348 -0.08 10.04 -4.39
CA ALA A 348 0.74 10.93 -3.59
C ALA A 348 1.52 10.16 -2.52
N GLN A 349 2.84 10.25 -2.56
CA GLN A 349 3.75 9.61 -1.61
C GLN A 349 3.98 10.47 -0.36
N TYR A 350 4.69 9.93 0.63
CA TYR A 350 4.94 10.59 1.93
C TYR A 350 5.45 12.03 1.79
N ASP A 351 6.52 12.25 1.01
CA ASP A 351 7.12 13.59 0.83
C ASP A 351 6.16 14.55 0.13
N GLU A 352 5.50 14.10 -0.93
CA GLU A 352 4.57 14.91 -1.75
C GLU A 352 3.38 15.43 -0.95
N ARG A 353 2.93 14.67 0.06
CA ARG A 353 1.84 15.09 0.98
C ARG A 353 2.28 16.21 1.90
N VAL A 354 3.48 16.09 2.48
CA VAL A 354 4.04 17.10 3.38
C VAL A 354 4.36 18.36 2.58
N GLU A 355 5.02 18.23 1.43
CA GLU A 355 5.32 19.33 0.51
C GLU A 355 4.04 20.08 0.10
N ALA A 356 2.98 19.38 -0.33
CA ALA A 356 1.73 20.01 -0.71
C ALA A 356 1.06 20.80 0.43
N MET A 357 1.15 20.33 1.67
CA MET A 357 0.61 21.03 2.83
C MET A 357 1.46 22.27 3.19
N MET A 358 2.79 22.12 3.17
CA MET A 358 3.69 23.24 3.47
C MET A 358 3.62 24.34 2.41
N ASP A 359 3.53 23.95 1.12
CA ASP A 359 3.32 24.88 0.01
C ASP A 359 2.00 25.66 0.15
N LEU A 360 0.95 25.00 0.66
CA LEU A 360 -0.35 25.63 0.91
C LEU A 360 -0.27 26.72 1.99
N LEU A 361 0.50 26.47 3.06
CA LEU A 361 0.62 27.40 4.19
C LEU A 361 1.59 28.55 3.89
N GLY A 362 2.66 28.27 3.16
CA GLY A 362 3.78 29.18 2.96
C GLY A 362 4.83 29.08 4.08
N ASN A 363 6.02 29.63 3.82
CA ASN A 363 7.20 29.42 4.66
C ASN A 363 7.13 30.11 6.04
N ASP A 364 6.27 31.11 6.20
CA ASP A 364 6.19 31.92 7.43
C ASP A 364 5.17 31.36 8.45
N ALA A 365 4.47 30.27 8.11
CA ALA A 365 3.50 29.66 8.99
C ALA A 365 4.18 28.90 10.14
N LEU A 366 3.71 29.12 11.38
CA LEU A 366 4.11 28.32 12.53
C LEU A 366 3.34 27.00 12.51
N VAL A 367 4.07 25.89 12.34
CA VAL A 367 3.49 24.56 12.14
C VAL A 367 4.06 23.57 13.14
N LEU A 368 3.17 22.90 13.87
CA LEU A 368 3.46 21.67 14.60
C LEU A 368 2.82 20.48 13.86
N TRP A 369 3.64 19.53 13.42
CA TRP A 369 3.16 18.28 12.84
C TRP A 369 3.73 17.10 13.63
N PRO A 370 2.98 16.56 14.62
CA PRO A 370 3.47 15.47 15.43
C PRO A 370 3.83 14.25 14.59
N MET A 371 4.98 13.64 14.89
CA MET A 371 5.39 12.41 14.24
C MET A 371 4.48 11.26 14.68
N VAL A 372 4.00 10.50 13.71
CA VAL A 372 3.20 9.31 13.98
C VAL A 372 4.10 8.15 14.40
N ALA A 373 3.85 7.62 15.59
CA ALA A 373 4.53 6.45 16.12
C ALA A 373 3.57 5.25 16.26
N THR A 374 4.13 4.04 16.22
CA THR A 374 3.41 2.81 16.58
C THR A 374 4.25 2.02 17.56
N ASN A 375 3.59 1.38 18.52
CA ASN A 375 4.22 0.50 19.50
C ASN A 375 4.43 -0.93 18.99
N THR A 376 3.93 -1.26 17.79
CA THR A 376 4.09 -2.57 17.17
C THR A 376 5.09 -2.54 16.01
N ASN A 377 5.91 -3.59 15.88
CA ASN A 377 6.84 -3.75 14.75
C ASN A 377 6.31 -4.72 13.68
N GLU A 378 5.03 -5.10 13.73
CA GLU A 378 4.45 -6.19 12.94
C GLU A 378 3.65 -5.69 11.70
N GLY A 379 3.89 -6.31 10.54
CA GLY A 379 3.07 -6.07 9.33
C GLY A 379 3.21 -4.66 8.72
N ASN A 380 2.10 -4.08 8.27
CA ASN A 380 2.02 -2.74 7.67
C ASN A 380 2.37 -1.59 8.62
N THR A 381 2.55 -1.88 9.91
CA THR A 381 2.73 -0.87 10.97
C THR A 381 4.12 -0.24 10.98
N GLN A 382 5.09 -0.71 10.17
CA GLN A 382 6.36 0.03 10.00
C GLN A 382 6.22 1.31 9.15
N ARG A 383 5.05 1.56 8.55
CA ARG A 383 4.83 2.66 7.59
C ARG A 383 4.65 4.06 8.18
N PRO A 384 4.08 4.24 9.39
CA PRO A 384 4.17 5.52 10.09
C PRO A 384 5.60 6.03 10.25
N LYS A 385 6.60 5.13 10.37
CA LYS A 385 8.03 5.52 10.40
C LYS A 385 8.49 6.18 9.10
N CYS A 386 7.91 5.80 7.96
CA CYS A 386 8.18 6.43 6.67
C CYS A 386 7.58 7.83 6.56
N PHE A 387 6.37 8.03 7.11
CA PHE A 387 5.73 9.34 7.20
C PHE A 387 6.52 10.25 8.16
N ALA A 388 6.89 9.74 9.34
CA ALA A 388 7.75 10.44 10.29
C ALA A 388 9.11 10.83 9.67
N ALA A 389 9.71 9.94 8.86
CA ALA A 389 10.94 10.27 8.16
C ALA A 389 10.74 11.36 7.08
N ALA A 390 9.56 11.45 6.46
CA ALA A 390 9.24 12.53 5.52
C ALA A 390 9.07 13.87 6.26
N LEU A 391 8.37 13.88 7.39
CA LEU A 391 8.28 15.04 8.27
C LEU A 391 9.68 15.52 8.72
N ALA A 392 10.53 14.60 9.20
CA ALA A 392 11.89 14.96 9.62
C ALA A 392 12.77 15.53 8.49
N ARG A 393 12.46 15.25 7.22
CA ARG A 393 13.14 15.87 6.08
C ARG A 393 12.61 17.27 5.78
N ALA A 394 11.31 17.49 5.96
CA ALA A 394 10.67 18.80 5.75
C ALA A 394 10.97 19.77 6.90
N PHE A 395 11.10 19.25 8.13
CA PHE A 395 11.44 19.98 9.34
C PHE A 395 12.79 19.48 9.89
N PRO A 396 13.91 19.79 9.24
CA PRO A 396 15.22 19.42 9.75
C PRO A 396 15.44 20.12 11.10
N ALA A 397 15.77 19.34 12.14
CA ALA A 397 16.14 19.88 13.44
C ALA A 397 17.24 20.93 13.30
N SER A 398 17.12 22.03 14.05
CA SER A 398 18.21 22.98 14.20
C SER A 398 19.40 22.24 14.82
N LYS A 399 20.65 22.67 14.56
CA LYS A 399 21.83 22.00 15.12
C LYS A 399 21.87 21.97 16.65
N ASP A 400 20.99 22.69 17.32
CA ASP A 400 20.91 22.82 18.77
C ASP A 400 19.92 21.81 19.39
N ASP A 401 19.15 21.06 18.59
CA ASP A 401 18.15 20.07 19.03
C ASP A 401 18.65 18.62 18.79
N GLU A 402 19.69 18.20 19.51
CA GLU A 402 20.04 16.77 19.56
C GLU A 402 19.01 16.00 20.43
N PRO A 403 18.39 14.91 19.95
CA PRO A 403 17.40 14.20 20.74
C PRO A 403 18.12 13.39 21.83
N SER A 404 18.00 13.86 23.07
CA SER A 404 18.35 13.03 24.23
C SER A 404 17.46 11.77 24.23
N ASN A 405 18.11 10.62 24.31
CA ASN A 405 17.46 9.31 24.45
C ASN A 405 16.76 9.23 25.80
N GLU A 406 15.56 9.80 25.96
CA GLU A 406 14.53 9.42 26.92
C GLU A 406 13.38 10.44 26.86
N LYS A 407 12.14 9.94 26.71
CA LYS A 407 10.85 10.62 27.00
C LYS A 407 10.87 12.16 26.99
N THR A 408 10.52 12.76 25.86
CA THR A 408 10.06 14.17 25.77
C THR A 408 9.25 14.28 24.47
N VAL A 409 7.92 14.39 24.54
CA VAL A 409 7.19 15.69 24.54
C VAL A 409 8.06 16.77 23.91
N GLY A 410 7.87 16.99 22.61
CA GLY A 410 8.56 18.03 21.87
C GLY A 410 8.20 19.39 22.46
N SER A 411 9.11 19.93 23.25
CA SER A 411 9.23 21.34 23.57
C SER A 411 9.62 22.09 22.29
N GLY A 412 8.77 23.01 21.85
CA GLY A 412 8.97 23.80 20.64
C GLY A 412 7.64 24.20 20.01
N LEU A 413 6.80 24.89 20.77
CA LEU A 413 5.66 25.69 20.30
C LEU A 413 5.75 27.08 20.92
#